data_AF-A0A645JDD9-F1
#
_entry.id   AF-A0A645JDD9-F1
#
_cell.length_a   1.000
_cell.length_b   1.000
_cell.length_c   1.000
_cell.angle_alpha   90.00
_cell.angle_beta   90.00
_cell.angle_gamma   90.00
#
_symmetry.space_group_name_H-M   'P 1'
#
loop_
_entity.id
_entity.type
_entity.pdbx_description
1 polymer ?
#
loop_
_entity_poly.entity_id
_entity_poly.type
_entity_poly.pdbx_seq_one_letter_code
_entity_poly.pdbx_strand_id
1 'polypeptide(L)'
;MKQADFEEKFLQVDEDRDKVLKNLPCHFLSDDNTCTIYEVRPKACREFPHTDRKKIYQINHLTLKNTIICPAAFEFVEKLQNNLGKL
;
A
#
# COMPACT_ATOMS: atom_id res chain seq x y z
N MET A 1 3.56 0.11 -22.36
CA MET A 1 2.27 0.80 -22.16
C MET A 1 2.56 2.18 -21.60
N LYS A 2 1.89 3.25 -22.06
CA LYS A 2 2.09 4.57 -21.46
C LYS A 2 1.38 4.63 -20.11
N GLN A 3 1.83 5.54 -19.23
CA GLN A 3 1.22 5.67 -17.91
C GLN A 3 -0.28 5.97 -17.97
N ALA A 4 -0.71 6.87 -18.87
CA ALA A 4 -2.12 7.20 -19.03
C ALA A 4 -2.98 5.97 -19.38
N ASP A 5 -2.53 5.15 -20.33
CA ASP A 5 -3.23 3.92 -20.71
C ASP A 5 -3.34 2.93 -19.53
N PHE A 6 -2.30 2.84 -18.69
CA PHE A 6 -2.33 2.00 -17.48
C PHE A 6 -3.39 2.50 -16.50
N GLU A 7 -3.40 3.80 -16.22
CA GLU A 7 -4.33 4.41 -15.28
C GLU A 7 -5.77 4.25 -15.77
N GLU A 8 -6.03 4.54 -17.05
CA GLU A 8 -7.35 4.34 -17.65
C GLU A 8 -7.81 2.88 -17.60
N LYS A 9 -6.91 1.93 -17.86
CA LYS A 9 -7.27 0.51 -17.91
C LYS A 9 -7.48 -0.10 -16.52
N PHE A 10 -6.65 0.26 -15.53
CA PHE A 10 -6.56 -0.47 -14.27
C PHE A 10 -6.99 0.32 -13.04
N LEU A 11 -7.01 1.65 -13.09
CA LEU A 11 -7.23 2.50 -11.91
C LEU A 11 -8.50 3.35 -12.01
N GLN A 12 -9.10 3.66 -10.87
CA GLN A 12 -10.18 4.62 -10.72
C GLN A 12 -9.88 5.56 -9.55
N VAL A 13 -10.57 6.69 -9.50
CA VAL A 13 -10.47 7.64 -8.38
C VAL A 13 -11.59 7.31 -7.39
N ASP A 14 -11.24 7.09 -6.13
CA ASP A 14 -12.22 6.83 -5.06
C ASP A 14 -12.75 8.13 -4.41
N GLU A 15 -13.56 7.97 -3.37
CA GLU A 15 -14.16 9.08 -2.60
C GLU A 15 -13.14 9.98 -1.92
N ASP A 16 -11.97 9.45 -1.58
CA ASP A 16 -10.85 10.18 -0.98
C ASP A 16 -9.94 10.84 -2.03
N ARG A 17 -10.29 10.70 -3.31
CA ARG A 17 -9.53 11.15 -4.49
C ARG A 17 -8.21 10.41 -4.71
N ASP A 18 -8.11 9.19 -4.20
CA ASP A 18 -6.96 8.32 -4.40
C ASP A 18 -7.13 7.45 -5.65
N LYS A 19 -6.02 7.13 -6.33
CA LYS A 19 -6.02 6.18 -7.45
C LYS A 19 -5.98 4.76 -6.91
N VAL A 20 -7.11 4.06 -6.99
CA VAL A 20 -7.29 2.67 -6.54
C VAL A 20 -7.50 1.73 -7.71
N LEU A 21 -7.30 0.43 -7.51
CA LEU A 21 -7.59 -0.59 -8.54
C LEU A 21 -9.10 -0.65 -8.83
N LYS A 22 -9.46 -0.75 -10.12
CA LYS A 22 -10.85 -0.94 -10.54
C LYS A 22 -11.45 -2.27 -10.07
N ASN A 23 -10.63 -3.33 -10.08
CA ASN A 23 -11.05 -4.69 -9.72
C ASN A 23 -10.08 -5.29 -8.71
N LEU A 24 -10.64 -6.10 -7.81
CA LEU A 24 -9.91 -6.96 -6.88
C LEU A 24 -10.26 -8.43 -7.17
N PRO A 25 -9.30 -9.36 -7.12
CA PRO A 25 -7.87 -9.13 -6.86
C PRO A 25 -7.18 -8.35 -7.99
N CYS A 26 -5.98 -7.83 -7.71
CA CYS A 26 -5.19 -7.09 -8.70
C CYS A 26 -4.98 -7.93 -9.97
N HIS A 27 -5.17 -7.34 -11.16
CA HIS A 27 -4.96 -8.01 -12.46
C HIS A 27 -3.54 -8.56 -12.66
N PHE A 28 -2.58 -8.08 -11.86
CA PHE A 28 -1.18 -8.52 -11.91
C PHE A 28 -0.82 -9.51 -10.79
N LEU A 29 -1.79 -9.93 -9.97
CA LEU A 29 -1.59 -10.94 -8.93
C LEU A 29 -1.73 -12.33 -9.54
N SER A 30 -0.69 -13.15 -9.38
CA SER A 30 -0.67 -14.56 -9.77
C SER A 30 -1.24 -15.47 -8.67
N ASP A 31 -1.56 -16.71 -9.02
CA ASP A 31 -2.14 -17.71 -8.10
C ASP A 31 -1.22 -18.04 -6.91
N ASP A 32 0.09 -17.81 -7.05
CA ASP A 32 1.10 -17.97 -6.00
C ASP A 32 1.32 -16.69 -5.16
N ASN A 33 0.43 -15.70 -5.29
CA ASN A 33 0.52 -14.38 -4.68
C ASN A 33 1.71 -13.53 -5.15
N THR A 34 2.37 -13.90 -6.25
CA THR A 34 3.42 -13.05 -6.85
C THR A 34 2.83 -11.98 -7.76
N CYS A 35 3.60 -10.94 -8.03
CA CYS A 35 3.20 -9.88 -8.96
C CYS A 35 3.85 -10.10 -10.32
N THR A 36 3.06 -10.23 -11.38
CA THR A 36 3.56 -10.45 -12.75
C THR A 36 4.39 -9.30 -13.30
N ILE A 37 4.24 -8.10 -12.71
CA ILE A 37 5.01 -6.90 -13.08
C ILE A 37 5.96 -6.46 -11.95
N TYR A 38 6.45 -7.40 -11.12
CA TYR A 38 7.20 -7.11 -9.90
C TYR A 38 8.28 -6.02 -10.10
N GLU A 39 9.14 -6.16 -11.10
CA GLU A 39 10.25 -5.23 -11.35
C GLU A 39 9.80 -3.80 -11.66
N VAL A 40 8.67 -3.64 -12.33
CA VAL A 40 8.14 -2.34 -12.80
C VAL A 40 6.86 -1.91 -12.07
N ARG A 41 6.53 -2.57 -10.95
CA ARG A 41 5.33 -2.27 -10.17
C ARG A 41 5.33 -0.81 -9.67
N PRO A 42 4.15 -0.18 -9.53
CA PRO A 42 4.05 1.19 -9.05
C PRO A 42 4.72 1.40 -7.69
N LYS A 43 5.21 2.62 -7.44
CA LYS A 43 5.85 2.99 -6.18
C LYS A 43 5.01 2.64 -4.95
N ALA A 44 3.70 2.88 -5.01
CA ALA A 44 2.78 2.52 -3.94
C ALA A 44 2.83 1.02 -3.60
N CYS A 45 2.82 0.14 -4.60
CA CYS A 45 2.94 -1.31 -4.40
C CYS A 45 4.35 -1.73 -3.94
N ARG A 46 5.39 -1.02 -4.34
CA ARG A 46 6.78 -1.32 -3.94
C ARG A 46 7.05 -0.95 -2.48
N GLU A 47 6.50 0.16 -2.03
CA GLU A 47 6.78 0.70 -0.70
C GLU A 47 5.81 0.19 0.36
N PHE A 48 4.70 -0.47 0.02
CA PHE A 48 3.76 -1.02 1.00
C PHE A 48 4.47 -1.93 2.03
N PRO A 49 4.26 -1.78 3.35
CA PRO A 49 3.24 -0.97 4.04
C PRO A 49 3.64 0.48 4.37
N HIS A 50 4.58 1.07 3.64
CA HIS A 50 5.04 2.47 3.69
C HIS A 50 5.77 2.86 4.98
N THR A 51 6.43 1.90 5.62
CA THR A 51 7.11 2.07 6.91
C THR A 51 8.47 2.77 6.80
N ASP A 52 9.08 2.83 5.61
CA ASP A 52 10.38 3.46 5.35
C ASP A 52 10.27 4.93 4.87
N ARG A 53 9.06 5.48 4.84
CA ARG A 53 8.79 6.83 4.35
C ARG A 53 9.33 7.90 5.31
N LYS A 54 10.21 8.79 4.83
CA LYS A 54 10.76 9.93 5.61
C LYS A 54 9.71 10.78 6.34
N LYS A 55 8.53 10.95 5.75
CA LYS A 55 7.40 11.71 6.32
C LYS A 55 6.18 10.82 6.55
N ILE A 56 6.38 9.64 7.17
CA ILE A 56 5.30 8.68 7.46
C ILE A 56 4.16 9.31 8.27
N TYR A 57 4.44 10.30 9.10
CA TYR A 57 3.43 11.03 9.88
C TYR A 57 2.31 11.65 9.02
N GLN A 58 2.58 11.96 7.74
CA GLN A 58 1.56 12.46 6.80
C GLN A 58 0.50 11.41 6.44
N ILE A 59 0.81 10.12 6.60
CA ILE A 59 -0.06 9.00 6.29
C ILE A 59 -0.41 8.17 7.54
N ASN A 60 -0.26 8.72 8.75
CA ASN A 60 -0.56 8.00 9.98
C ASN A 60 -1.98 7.40 10.00
N HIS A 61 -2.96 8.12 9.46
CA HIS A 61 -4.33 7.62 9.34
C HIS A 61 -4.41 6.34 8.50
N LEU A 62 -3.64 6.26 7.40
CA LEU A 62 -3.54 5.07 6.56
C LEU A 62 -2.77 3.96 7.27
N THR A 63 -1.64 4.27 7.91
CA THR A 63 -0.86 3.30 8.68
C THR A 63 -1.71 2.64 9.77
N LEU A 64 -2.50 3.42 10.51
CA LEU A 64 -3.42 2.91 11.52
C LEU A 64 -4.57 2.09 10.92
N LYS A 65 -5.19 2.54 9.81
CA LYS A 65 -6.20 1.72 9.11
C LYS A 65 -5.61 0.37 8.69
N ASN A 66 -4.37 0.36 8.20
CA ASN A 66 -3.71 -0.85 7.72
C ASN A 66 -3.36 -1.84 8.84
N THR A 67 -3.25 -1.43 10.11
CA THR A 67 -2.96 -2.39 11.20
C THR A 67 -4.09 -3.40 11.42
N ILE A 68 -5.31 -3.08 10.98
CA ILE A 68 -6.47 -3.98 11.06
C ILE A 68 -6.35 -5.12 10.05
N ILE A 69 -5.67 -4.88 8.93
CA ILE A 69 -5.64 -5.79 7.76
C ILE A 69 -4.29 -6.48 7.61
N CYS A 70 -3.19 -5.78 7.93
CA CYS A 70 -1.83 -6.21 7.63
C CYS A 70 -1.02 -6.45 8.93
N PRO A 71 -0.58 -7.70 9.20
CA PRO A 71 0.25 -8.02 10.37
C PRO A 71 1.57 -7.23 10.41
N ALA A 72 2.20 -6.98 9.26
CA ALA A 72 3.44 -6.21 9.20
C ALA A 72 3.24 -4.74 9.60
N ALA A 73 2.09 -4.13 9.23
CA ALA A 73 1.75 -2.78 9.67
C ALA A 73 1.49 -2.74 11.18
N PHE A 74 0.79 -3.76 11.72
CA PHE A 74 0.56 -3.89 13.15
C PHE A 74 1.89 -4.00 13.94
N GLU A 75 2.76 -4.95 13.56
CA GLU A 75 4.04 -5.17 14.23
C GLU A 75 4.93 -3.93 14.20
N PHE A 76 4.93 -3.18 13.10
CA PHE A 76 5.64 -1.91 13.01
C PHE A 76 5.14 -0.89 14.04
N VAL A 77 3.82 -0.71 14.15
CA VAL A 77 3.22 0.24 15.10
C VAL A 77 3.43 -0.20 16.55
N GLU A 78 3.32 -1.50 16.83
CA GLU A 78 3.57 -2.07 18.16
C GLU A 78 5.01 -1.81 18.61
N LYS A 79 6.01 -2.09 17.76
CA LYS A 79 7.43 -1.79 18.06
C LYS A 79 7.67 -0.29 18.26
N LEU A 80 7.00 0.55 17.47
CA LEU A 80 7.07 2.00 17.65
C LEU A 80 6.54 2.41 19.03
N GLN A 81 5.42 1.85 19.48
CA GLN A 81 4.83 2.15 20.79
C GLN A 81 5.72 1.66 21.95
N ASN A 82 6.29 0.46 21.85
CA ASN A 82 7.24 -0.07 22.83
C ASN A 82 8.46 0.86 22.98
N ASN A 83 9.04 1.32 21.85
CA ASN A 83 10.19 2.23 21.87
C ASN A 83 9.86 3.62 22.48
N LEU A 84 8.58 4.00 22.49
CA LEU A 84 8.11 5.25 23.09
C LEU A 84 7.66 5.07 24.56
N GLY A 85 7.75 3.87 25.12
CA GLY A 85 7.29 3.56 26.47
C GLY A 85 5.77 3.69 26.65
N LYS A 86 5.00 3.46 25.57
CA LYS A 86 3.52 3.53 25.59
C LYS A 86 2.85 2.17 25.80
N LEU A 87 3.64 1.10 25.80
CA LEU A 87 3.30 -0.29 26.03
C LEU A 87 4.39 -0.91 26.91
#